data_AF-A0A8T4C9D5-F1
#
_entry.id   AF-A0A8T4C9D5-F1
#
_cell.length_a   1.000
_cell.length_b   1.000
_cell.length_c   1.000
_cell.angle_alpha   90.00
_cell.angle_beta   90.00
_cell.angle_gamma   90.00
#
_symmetry.space_group_name_H-M   'P 1'
#
loop_
_entity.id
_entity.type
_entity.pdbx_description
1 polymer ?
#
loop_
_entity_poly.entity_id
_entity_poly.type
_entity_poly.pdbx_seq_one_letter_code
_entity_poly.pdbx_strand_id
1 'polypeptide(L)'
;MYSESATRMKSNGNGKRSGISLHDIKSPADLKQCSIDDLKVLADEVREVLIDTCSKNGGHIGANLGVVELTMALHYVFNAPKDKFIFDTSHQSYTHKILTNGVEKFSTICKYPGGLTRFIVRGENPYDVWSAGHACTGLSGAMGFAEAA
;
A
#
# COMPACT_ATOMS: atom_id res chain seq x y z
N MET A 1 27.46 39.19 -29.89
CA MET A 1 28.28 38.02 -30.31
C MET A 1 27.85 36.84 -29.45
N TYR A 2 27.15 35.89 -30.08
CA TYR A 2 26.77 34.53 -29.64
C TYR A 2 26.02 34.36 -28.31
N SER A 3 24.93 33.62 -28.19
CA SER A 3 23.93 33.10 -29.13
C SER A 3 22.74 32.65 -28.28
N GLU A 4 21.54 32.77 -28.82
CA GLU A 4 20.35 32.07 -28.36
C GLU A 4 20.58 30.55 -28.25
N SER A 5 19.74 29.88 -27.46
CA SER A 5 19.23 28.49 -27.63
C SER A 5 19.33 27.66 -26.35
N ALA A 6 18.32 27.77 -25.48
CA ALA A 6 17.87 26.65 -24.65
C ALA A 6 16.39 26.86 -24.26
N THR A 7 15.55 27.16 -25.24
CA THR A 7 14.11 26.88 -25.14
C THR A 7 13.94 25.37 -25.40
N ARG A 8 13.01 24.72 -24.67
CA ARG A 8 12.54 23.32 -24.83
C ARG A 8 13.47 22.31 -24.11
N MET A 9 13.06 21.68 -23.02
CA MET A 9 12.00 20.67 -22.98
C MET A 9 11.22 20.70 -21.66
N LYS A 10 9.96 21.16 -21.71
CA LYS A 10 8.93 20.55 -20.89
C LYS A 10 8.73 19.15 -21.47
N SER A 11 9.14 18.09 -20.77
CA SER A 11 8.67 16.75 -21.13
C SER A 11 7.20 16.67 -20.73
N ASN A 12 6.34 17.13 -21.64
CA ASN A 12 4.94 16.79 -21.68
C ASN A 12 4.84 15.28 -21.88
N GLY A 13 4.80 14.55 -20.77
CA GLY A 13 4.34 13.17 -20.70
C GLY A 13 2.87 13.11 -20.32
N ASN A 14 2.02 14.00 -20.84
CA ASN A 14 0.57 13.88 -20.72
C ASN A 14 0.06 12.91 -21.80
N GLY A 15 0.46 11.64 -21.67
CA GLY A 15 -0.35 10.56 -22.20
C GLY A 15 -1.56 10.47 -21.30
N LYS A 16 -2.76 10.70 -21.84
CA LYS A 16 -4.02 10.39 -21.14
C LYS A 16 -3.91 8.96 -20.57
N ARG A 17 -3.77 8.81 -19.25
CA ARG A 17 -4.04 7.53 -18.58
C ARG A 17 -5.56 7.33 -18.71
N SER A 18 -6.00 6.58 -19.71
CA SER A 18 -7.37 6.09 -19.80
C SER A 18 -7.51 4.87 -18.89
N GLY A 19 -7.28 5.06 -17.59
CA GLY A 19 -7.20 3.99 -16.62
C GLY A 19 -7.29 4.55 -15.20
N ILE A 20 -7.80 3.73 -14.29
CA ILE A 20 -7.95 4.03 -12.87
C ILE A 20 -6.60 4.40 -12.23
N SER A 21 -6.59 5.39 -11.32
CA SER A 21 -5.40 5.74 -10.54
C SER A 21 -5.48 5.15 -9.13
N LEU A 22 -4.33 4.89 -8.51
CA LEU A 22 -4.23 4.50 -7.11
C LEU A 22 -4.85 5.53 -6.17
N HIS A 23 -4.88 6.81 -6.56
CA HIS A 23 -5.57 7.86 -5.81
C HIS A 23 -7.09 7.67 -5.78
N ASP A 24 -7.67 6.95 -6.74
CA ASP A 24 -9.09 6.65 -6.81
C ASP A 24 -9.48 5.44 -5.93
N ILE A 25 -8.49 4.62 -5.54
CA ILE A 25 -8.70 3.48 -4.63
C ILE A 25 -8.85 3.99 -3.19
N LYS A 26 -10.07 3.94 -2.66
CA LYS A 26 -10.40 4.34 -1.28
C LYS A 26 -10.57 3.13 -0.36
N SER A 27 -10.81 1.96 -0.93
CA SER A 27 -10.98 0.71 -0.20
C SER A 27 -10.54 -0.50 -1.04
N PRO A 28 -10.29 -1.66 -0.40
CA PRO A 28 -10.05 -2.91 -1.12
C PRO A 28 -11.17 -3.32 -2.08
N ALA A 29 -12.41 -2.86 -1.85
CA ALA A 29 -13.53 -3.16 -2.73
C ALA A 29 -13.39 -2.51 -4.13
N ASP A 30 -12.69 -1.38 -4.22
CA ASP A 30 -12.47 -0.68 -5.49
C ASP A 30 -11.54 -1.49 -6.41
N LEU A 31 -10.58 -2.23 -5.83
CA LEU A 31 -9.69 -3.11 -6.60
C LEU A 31 -10.46 -4.18 -7.37
N LYS A 32 -11.59 -4.66 -6.85
CA LYS A 32 -12.40 -5.72 -7.48
C LYS A 32 -13.06 -5.28 -8.79
N GLN A 33 -13.15 -3.98 -9.01
CA GLN A 33 -13.71 -3.39 -10.24
C GLN A 33 -12.65 -3.20 -11.33
N CYS A 34 -11.37 -3.36 -10.97
CA CYS A 34 -10.24 -3.22 -11.89
C CYS A 34 -10.08 -4.47 -12.77
N SER A 35 -9.67 -4.25 -14.02
CA SER A 35 -9.15 -5.34 -14.85
C SER A 35 -7.76 -5.77 -14.35
N ILE A 36 -7.29 -6.95 -14.79
CA ILE A 36 -5.93 -7.41 -14.46
C ILE A 36 -4.86 -6.46 -15.01
N ASP A 37 -5.10 -5.82 -16.14
CA ASP A 37 -4.15 -4.85 -16.70
C ASP A 37 -4.13 -3.55 -15.89
N ASP A 38 -5.29 -3.09 -15.38
CA ASP A 38 -5.35 -1.98 -14.42
C ASP A 38 -4.57 -2.31 -13.14
N LEU A 39 -4.68 -3.55 -12.63
CA LEU A 39 -3.94 -3.97 -11.43
C LEU A 39 -2.42 -3.90 -11.62
N LYS A 40 -1.90 -4.17 -12.83
CA LYS A 40 -0.47 -4.02 -13.12
C LYS A 40 -0.04 -2.55 -13.05
N VAL A 41 -0.83 -1.66 -13.63
CA VAL A 41 -0.59 -0.21 -13.57
C VAL A 41 -0.64 0.28 -12.11
N LEU A 42 -1.65 -0.16 -11.36
CA LEU A 42 -1.78 0.18 -9.94
C LEU A 42 -0.62 -0.35 -9.10
N ALA A 43 -0.07 -1.53 -9.41
CA ALA A 43 1.10 -2.07 -8.72
C ALA A 43 2.33 -1.18 -8.91
N ASP A 44 2.53 -0.64 -10.10
CA ASP A 44 3.61 0.31 -10.38
C ASP A 44 3.40 1.64 -9.64
N GLU A 45 2.17 2.17 -9.61
CA GLU A 45 1.84 3.36 -8.81
C GLU A 45 2.08 3.11 -7.31
N VAL A 46 1.76 1.92 -6.79
CA VAL A 46 2.05 1.54 -5.40
C VAL A 46 3.55 1.58 -5.14
N ARG A 47 4.38 1.05 -6.05
CA ARG A 47 5.85 1.09 -5.91
C ARG A 47 6.36 2.53 -5.86
N GLU A 48 5.87 3.39 -6.75
CA GLU A 48 6.22 4.82 -6.76
C GLU A 48 5.90 5.48 -5.42
N VAL A 49 4.69 5.27 -4.91
CA VAL A 49 4.26 5.79 -3.59
C VAL A 49 5.11 5.25 -2.45
N LEU A 50 5.43 3.95 -2.46
CA LEU A 50 6.29 3.32 -1.46
C LEU A 50 7.69 3.94 -1.45
N ILE A 51 8.32 4.07 -2.62
CA ILE A 51 9.66 4.65 -2.77
C ILE A 51 9.67 6.11 -2.33
N ASP A 52 8.75 6.92 -2.84
CA ASP A 52 8.66 8.35 -2.53
C ASP A 52 8.45 8.58 -1.02
N THR A 53 7.48 7.87 -0.44
CA THR A 53 7.14 8.05 0.98
C THR A 53 8.26 7.54 1.90
N CYS A 54 8.80 6.34 1.63
CA CYS A 54 9.86 5.77 2.46
C CYS A 54 11.18 6.54 2.34
N SER A 55 11.45 7.19 1.19
CA SER A 55 12.64 8.04 1.05
C SER A 55 12.62 9.26 1.97
N LYS A 56 11.41 9.76 2.30
CA LYS A 56 11.21 10.94 3.15
C LYS A 56 11.05 10.58 4.62
N ASN A 57 10.31 9.50 4.90
CA ASN A 57 9.90 9.14 6.27
C ASN A 57 10.74 7.99 6.87
N GLY A 58 11.53 7.30 6.06
CA GLY A 58 12.15 6.02 6.41
C GLY A 58 11.15 4.86 6.45
N GLY A 59 11.60 3.68 6.92
CA GLY A 59 10.78 2.48 7.05
C GLY A 59 11.31 1.27 6.28
N HIS A 60 10.49 0.23 6.18
CA HIS A 60 10.90 -1.09 5.69
C HIS A 60 10.68 -1.28 4.19
N ILE A 61 11.38 -0.53 3.33
CA ILE A 61 11.10 -0.51 1.90
C ILE A 61 11.28 -1.87 1.20
N GLY A 62 12.38 -2.59 1.45
CA GLY A 62 12.72 -3.81 0.71
C GLY A 62 11.68 -4.92 0.84
N ALA A 63 11.17 -5.15 2.06
CA ALA A 63 10.14 -6.15 2.31
C ALA A 63 8.81 -5.80 1.63
N ASN A 64 8.47 -4.50 1.55
CA ASN A 64 7.22 -4.05 0.93
C ASN A 64 7.24 -4.14 -0.59
N LEU A 65 8.35 -3.80 -1.24
CA LEU A 65 8.47 -3.91 -2.70
C LEU A 65 8.32 -5.36 -3.19
N GLY A 66 8.70 -6.35 -2.38
CA GLY A 66 8.61 -7.77 -2.72
C GLY A 66 7.20 -8.38 -2.61
N VAL A 67 6.23 -7.68 -2.00
CA VAL A 67 4.89 -8.23 -1.73
C VAL A 67 3.75 -7.36 -2.26
N VAL A 68 4.04 -6.41 -3.16
CA VAL A 68 3.03 -5.51 -3.75
C VAL A 68 1.91 -6.30 -4.42
N GLU A 69 2.25 -7.13 -5.41
CA GLU A 69 1.28 -7.93 -6.17
C GLU A 69 0.57 -8.94 -5.28
N LEU A 70 1.30 -9.60 -4.38
CA LEU A 70 0.72 -10.57 -3.44
C LEU A 70 -0.38 -9.90 -2.60
N THR A 71 -0.06 -8.73 -2.03
CA THR A 71 -0.99 -8.02 -1.15
C THR A 71 -2.21 -7.50 -1.93
N MET A 72 -2.00 -6.99 -3.15
CA MET A 72 -3.09 -6.57 -4.02
C MET A 72 -3.97 -7.76 -4.43
N ALA A 73 -3.38 -8.90 -4.81
CA ALA A 73 -4.12 -10.10 -5.18
C ALA A 73 -4.95 -10.65 -4.01
N LEU A 74 -4.43 -10.62 -2.79
CA LEU A 74 -5.18 -11.00 -1.59
C LEU A 74 -6.43 -10.11 -1.43
N HIS A 75 -6.28 -8.79 -1.51
CA HIS A 75 -7.41 -7.85 -1.44
C HIS A 75 -8.37 -7.94 -2.63
N TYR A 76 -7.87 -8.33 -3.82
CA TYR A 76 -8.69 -8.55 -4.99
C TYR A 76 -9.58 -9.79 -4.84
N VAL A 77 -9.03 -10.89 -4.33
CA VAL A 77 -9.75 -12.17 -4.20
C VAL A 77 -10.64 -12.21 -2.95
N PHE A 78 -10.09 -11.88 -1.78
CA PHE A 78 -10.80 -11.96 -0.51
C PHE A 78 -11.51 -10.65 -0.14
N ASN A 79 -12.37 -10.68 0.86
CA ASN A 79 -13.21 -9.55 1.28
C ASN A 79 -12.81 -9.08 2.68
N ALA A 80 -11.74 -8.30 2.78
CA ALA A 80 -11.41 -7.63 4.05
C ALA A 80 -12.41 -6.48 4.33
N PRO A 81 -12.82 -6.22 5.59
CA PRO A 81 -12.34 -6.83 6.84
C PRO A 81 -13.12 -8.09 7.27
N LYS A 82 -14.04 -8.62 6.46
CA LYS A 82 -14.75 -9.87 6.79
C LYS A 82 -13.76 -11.03 6.85
N ASP A 83 -13.00 -11.20 5.79
CA ASP A 83 -11.85 -12.11 5.74
C ASP A 83 -10.66 -11.45 6.47
N LYS A 84 -10.03 -12.20 7.36
CA LYS A 84 -9.00 -11.69 8.28
C LYS A 84 -7.61 -11.87 7.66
N PHE A 85 -6.88 -10.77 7.49
CA PHE A 85 -5.49 -10.81 7.05
C PHE A 85 -4.55 -10.63 8.22
N ILE A 86 -3.54 -11.50 8.29
CA ILE A 86 -2.52 -11.47 9.33
C ILE A 86 -1.16 -11.44 8.63
N PHE A 87 -0.41 -10.37 8.88
CA PHE A 87 0.96 -10.21 8.42
C PHE A 87 1.89 -10.45 9.61
N ASP A 88 2.67 -11.53 9.59
CA ASP A 88 3.63 -11.81 10.66
C ASP A 88 4.80 -10.81 10.62
N THR A 89 5.21 -10.29 11.79
CA THR A 89 6.06 -9.08 11.96
C THR A 89 5.48 -7.79 11.36
N SER A 90 4.67 -7.87 10.31
CA SER A 90 3.93 -6.81 9.61
C SER A 90 4.73 -5.68 8.97
N HIS A 91 6.06 -5.73 9.00
CA HIS A 91 6.92 -4.76 8.31
C HIS A 91 6.73 -4.73 6.77
N GLN A 92 6.10 -5.75 6.20
CA GLN A 92 5.77 -5.92 4.78
C GLN A 92 4.31 -5.53 4.43
N SER A 93 3.63 -4.76 5.28
CA SER A 93 2.20 -4.45 5.13
C SER A 93 1.88 -3.04 4.61
N TYR A 94 2.84 -2.32 4.02
CA TYR A 94 2.61 -0.94 3.57
C TYR A 94 1.64 -0.89 2.39
N THR A 95 1.73 -1.82 1.44
CA THR A 95 0.72 -1.95 0.38
C THR A 95 -0.66 -2.17 0.97
N HIS A 96 -0.77 -3.01 2.01
CA HIS A 96 -2.03 -3.20 2.72
C HIS A 96 -2.53 -1.87 3.30
N LYS A 97 -1.68 -1.11 3.99
CA LYS A 97 -2.04 0.20 4.55
C LYS A 97 -2.42 1.23 3.50
N ILE A 98 -1.76 1.25 2.34
CA ILE A 98 -2.12 2.11 1.21
C ILE A 98 -3.55 1.81 0.75
N LEU A 99 -3.87 0.54 0.55
CA LEU A 99 -5.18 0.10 0.04
C LEU A 99 -6.33 0.28 1.05
N THR A 100 -6.02 0.29 2.35
CA THR A 100 -7.04 0.36 3.42
C THR A 100 -7.20 1.75 4.03
N ASN A 101 -6.19 2.62 3.90
CA ASN A 101 -6.21 3.99 4.43
C ASN A 101 -6.16 5.07 3.33
N GLY A 102 -5.82 4.71 2.09
CA GLY A 102 -5.56 5.62 1.00
C GLY A 102 -4.15 6.21 1.00
N VAL A 103 -3.72 6.67 -0.18
CA VAL A 103 -2.38 7.24 -0.43
C VAL A 103 -2.09 8.45 0.46
N GLU A 104 -3.08 9.33 0.66
CA GLU A 104 -2.92 10.56 1.44
C GLU A 104 -2.54 10.26 2.89
N LYS A 105 -3.29 9.36 3.56
CA LYS A 105 -3.00 8.98 4.95
C LYS A 105 -1.68 8.21 5.03
N PHE A 106 -1.36 7.40 4.01
CA PHE A 106 -0.07 6.69 3.94
C PHE A 106 1.15 7.61 3.91
N SER A 107 1.04 8.82 3.36
CA SER A 107 2.14 9.81 3.37
C SER A 107 2.64 10.20 4.78
N THR A 108 1.87 9.86 5.82
CA THR A 108 2.18 10.08 7.24
C THR A 108 2.85 8.90 7.93
N ILE A 109 3.13 7.79 7.23
CA ILE A 109 3.76 6.60 7.78
C ILE A 109 5.06 6.94 8.53
N CYS A 110 5.29 6.32 9.67
CA CYS A 110 6.45 6.55 10.54
C CYS A 110 6.56 7.97 11.14
N LYS A 111 5.57 8.85 10.99
CA LYS A 111 5.57 10.18 11.62
C LYS A 111 4.88 10.15 12.98
N TYR A 112 5.49 10.82 13.96
CA TYR A 112 4.95 10.99 15.30
C TYR A 112 4.95 12.48 15.71
N PRO A 113 3.91 12.97 16.39
CA PRO A 113 2.65 12.30 16.75
C PRO A 113 1.62 12.26 15.60
N GLY A 114 0.70 11.29 15.65
CA GLY A 114 -0.52 11.29 14.81
C GLY A 114 -0.41 10.73 13.39
N GLY A 115 0.75 10.21 12.97
CA GLY A 115 0.91 9.50 11.69
C GLY A 115 0.62 8.01 11.79
N LEU A 116 0.58 7.33 10.64
CA LEU A 116 0.46 5.87 10.60
C LEU A 116 1.68 5.18 11.20
N THR A 117 1.45 4.09 11.91
CA THR A 117 2.50 3.26 12.48
C THR A 117 3.17 2.38 11.42
N ARG A 118 4.46 2.08 11.62
CA ARG A 118 5.28 1.25 10.70
C ARG A 118 4.90 -0.23 10.68
N PHE A 119 3.93 -0.63 11.50
CA PHE A 119 3.47 -2.00 11.68
C PHE A 119 1.95 -2.01 11.66
N ILE A 120 1.34 -3.18 11.50
CA ILE A 120 -0.10 -3.34 11.72
C ILE A 120 -0.37 -3.20 13.22
N VAL A 121 -1.33 -2.33 13.55
CA VAL A 121 -1.74 -2.07 14.93
C VAL A 121 -3.26 -2.07 14.98
N ARG A 122 -3.81 -2.91 15.85
CA ARG A 122 -5.25 -2.95 16.12
C ARG A 122 -5.75 -1.57 16.55
N GLY A 123 -6.83 -1.13 15.92
CA GLY A 123 -7.44 0.17 16.18
C GLY A 123 -6.95 1.30 15.27
N GLU A 124 -5.90 1.10 14.46
CA GLU A 124 -5.48 2.10 13.47
C GLU A 124 -6.45 2.16 12.27
N ASN A 125 -7.00 1.02 11.87
CA ASN A 125 -8.08 0.89 10.90
C ASN A 125 -8.86 -0.44 11.10
N PRO A 126 -10.04 -0.62 10.47
CA PRO A 126 -10.87 -1.84 10.62
C PRO A 126 -10.28 -3.12 10.01
N TYR A 127 -9.29 -3.00 9.13
CA TYR A 127 -8.63 -4.11 8.43
C TYR A 127 -7.43 -4.66 9.20
N ASP A 128 -6.84 -3.85 10.09
CA ASP A 128 -5.73 -4.20 10.99
C ASP A 128 -6.26 -5.02 12.20
N VAL A 129 -6.46 -6.33 12.00
CA VAL A 129 -7.08 -7.21 13.01
C VAL A 129 -6.10 -7.82 14.01
N TRP A 130 -4.80 -7.80 13.71
CA TRP A 130 -3.74 -8.39 14.56
C TRP A 130 -2.53 -7.46 14.66
N SER A 131 -2.13 -7.07 15.86
CA SER A 131 -0.92 -6.26 16.07
C SER A 131 0.32 -7.16 16.08
N ALA A 132 1.23 -6.96 15.15
CA ALA A 132 2.47 -7.74 15.08
C ALA A 132 3.69 -6.81 14.88
N GLY A 133 4.61 -6.81 15.84
CA GLY A 133 5.95 -6.22 15.68
C GLY A 133 7.07 -7.23 15.89
N HIS A 134 6.81 -8.29 16.66
CA HIS A 134 7.70 -9.45 16.80
C HIS A 134 7.30 -10.54 15.80
N ALA A 135 8.30 -11.26 15.29
CA ALA A 135 8.13 -12.39 14.40
C ALA A 135 7.53 -13.60 15.12
N CYS A 136 7.04 -14.56 14.33
CA CYS A 136 6.50 -15.86 14.76
C CYS A 136 5.23 -15.76 15.61
N THR A 137 4.50 -14.64 15.56
CA THR A 137 3.24 -14.46 16.29
C THR A 137 2.02 -14.67 15.41
N GLY A 138 2.18 -14.52 14.09
CA GLY A 138 1.08 -14.55 13.13
C GLY A 138 0.33 -15.87 13.05
N LEU A 139 1.01 -17.02 13.06
CA LEU A 139 0.36 -18.32 12.92
C LEU A 139 -0.55 -18.65 14.12
N SER A 140 -0.06 -18.45 15.34
CA SER A 140 -0.86 -18.64 16.56
C SER A 140 -2.05 -17.68 16.59
N GLY A 141 -1.86 -16.43 16.15
CA GLY A 141 -2.96 -15.47 16.00
C GLY A 141 -3.99 -15.93 14.97
N ALA A 142 -3.56 -16.43 13.82
CA ALA A 142 -4.43 -16.95 12.76
C ALA A 142 -5.26 -18.14 13.25
N MET A 143 -4.65 -19.06 13.99
CA MET A 143 -5.34 -20.21 14.57
C MET A 143 -6.46 -19.76 15.54
N GLY A 144 -6.19 -18.75 16.38
CA GLY A 144 -7.20 -18.19 17.27
C GLY A 144 -8.39 -17.56 16.54
N PHE A 145 -8.14 -16.87 15.42
CA PHE A 145 -9.23 -16.34 14.59
C PHE A 145 -10.01 -17.43 13.87
N ALA A 146 -9.34 -18.50 13.43
CA ALA A 146 -9.99 -19.61 12.74
C ALA A 146 -10.91 -20.42 13.67
N GLU A 147 -10.50 -20.65 14.92
CA GLU A 147 -11.32 -21.35 15.91
C GLU A 147 -12.56 -20.55 16.35
N ALA A 148 -12.47 -19.22 16.32
CA ALA A 148 -13.55 -18.32 16.74
C ALA A 148 -14.54 -17.93 15.62
N ALA A 149 -14.28 -18.35 14.38
CA ALA A 149 -15.06 -17.98 13.18
C ALA A 149 -16.26 -18.91 12.96
#